data_AF-A0A7C3M5H7-F1
#
_entry.id   AF-A0A7C3M5H7-F1
#
_cell.length_a   1.000
_cell.length_b   1.000
_cell.length_c   1.000
_cell.angle_alpha   90.00
_cell.angle_beta   90.00
_cell.angle_gamma   90.00
#
_symmetry.space_group_name_H-M   'P 1'
#
loop_
_entity.id
_entity.type
_entity.pdbx_description
1 polymer ?
#
loop_
_entity_poly.entity_id
_entity_poly.type
_entity_poly.pdbx_seq_one_letter_code
_entity_poly.pdbx_strand_id
1 'polypeptide(L)'
;MNHPSFEDLSSFVDKELPDWRMEEIEKHIEGCPACKETLEAMLLIDRGVRESYREFDTHTFAVEVMEKIRPAPVRRYNFRLKLATIGLAISLIFGVSLGIVRDLYRGNLDRGKQQLISQHNIISSGDMGVIFISSR
;
A
#
# COMPACT_ATOMS: atom_id res chain seq x y z
N MET A 1 7.79 65.22 1.61
CA MET A 1 8.52 64.01 1.16
C MET A 1 7.56 62.84 1.24
N ASN A 2 7.62 61.90 0.30
CA ASN A 2 6.80 60.70 0.36
C ASN A 2 7.48 59.71 1.31
N HIS A 3 6.78 59.25 2.34
CA HIS A 3 7.34 58.31 3.31
C HIS A 3 7.17 56.87 2.82
N PRO A 4 8.13 55.96 3.08
CA PRO A 4 7.93 54.53 2.88
C PRO A 4 6.68 54.05 3.62
N SER A 5 5.98 53.10 3.03
CA SER A 5 4.85 52.48 3.70
C SER A 5 5.32 51.66 4.91
N PHE A 6 4.41 51.34 5.82
CA PHE A 6 4.71 50.44 6.94
C PHE A 6 5.17 49.06 6.43
N GLU A 7 4.49 48.52 5.42
CA GLU A 7 4.86 47.25 4.77
C GLU A 7 6.29 47.29 4.22
N ASP A 8 6.67 48.37 3.53
CA ASP A 8 8.05 48.54 3.02
C ASP A 8 9.08 48.53 4.16
N LEU A 9 8.80 49.22 5.27
CA LEU A 9 9.71 49.24 6.42
C LEU A 9 9.79 47.86 7.10
N SER A 10 8.69 47.13 7.20
CA SER A 10 8.67 45.76 7.72
C SER A 10 9.48 44.82 6.83
N SER A 11 9.23 44.83 5.52
CA SER A 11 9.98 44.01 4.56
C SER A 11 11.45 44.40 4.49
N PHE A 12 11.80 45.67 4.76
CA PHE A 12 13.18 46.12 4.91
C PHE A 12 13.87 45.47 6.12
N VAL A 13 13.18 45.40 7.27
CA VAL A 13 13.70 44.72 8.48
C VAL A 13 13.98 43.24 8.22
N ASP A 14 13.06 42.57 7.51
CA ASP A 14 13.16 41.14 7.18
C ASP A 14 14.09 40.84 5.99
N LYS A 15 14.63 41.88 5.33
CA LYS A 15 15.46 41.81 4.11
C LYS A 15 14.77 41.11 2.93
N GLU A 16 13.47 41.31 2.79
CA GLU A 16 12.65 40.70 1.72
C GLU A 16 12.47 41.62 0.50
N LEU A 17 13.04 42.83 0.53
CA LEU A 17 12.97 43.77 -0.58
C LEU A 17 14.13 43.58 -1.58
N PRO A 18 13.92 43.89 -2.86
CA PRO A 18 15.00 43.90 -3.83
C PRO A 18 16.04 45.01 -3.53
N ASP A 19 17.30 44.77 -3.91
CA ASP A 19 18.45 45.64 -3.58
C ASP A 19 18.21 47.14 -3.86
N TRP A 20 17.62 47.47 -5.02
CA TRP A 20 17.34 48.86 -5.40
C TRP A 20 16.38 49.57 -4.43
N ARG A 21 15.43 48.83 -3.84
CA ARG A 21 14.46 49.37 -2.90
C ARG A 21 15.05 49.48 -1.50
N MET A 22 15.91 48.53 -1.12
CA MET A 22 16.68 48.59 0.11
C MET A 22 17.55 49.86 0.15
N GLU A 23 18.29 50.15 -0.91
CA GLU A 23 19.11 51.37 -1.02
C GLU A 23 18.28 52.67 -0.96
N GLU A 24 17.09 52.68 -1.57
CA GLU A 24 16.20 53.85 -1.55
C GLU A 24 15.68 54.14 -0.15
N ILE A 25 15.27 53.10 0.58
CA ILE A 25 14.80 53.20 1.96
C ILE A 25 15.94 53.59 2.89
N GLU A 26 17.13 53.02 2.72
CA GLU A 26 18.32 53.37 3.51
C GLU A 26 18.63 54.87 3.39
N LYS A 27 18.69 55.41 2.16
CA LYS A 27 18.87 56.85 1.91
C LYS A 27 17.74 57.69 2.51
N HIS A 28 16.50 57.20 2.50
CA HIS A 28 15.38 57.92 3.11
C HIS A 28 15.54 58.02 4.64
N ILE A 29 15.93 56.94 5.29
CA ILE A 29 16.04 56.85 6.75
C ILE A 29 17.20 57.71 7.27
N GLU A 30 18.28 57.87 6.50
CA GLU A 30 19.35 58.82 6.83
C GLU A 30 18.86 60.27 6.94
N GLY A 31 17.85 60.64 6.13
CA GLY A 31 17.30 62.00 6.07
C GLY A 31 15.98 62.20 6.83
N CYS A 32 15.34 61.14 7.32
CA CYS A 32 13.99 61.20 7.90
C CYS A 32 13.94 60.64 9.34
N PRO A 33 13.91 61.52 10.36
CA PRO A 33 13.84 61.11 11.77
C PRO A 33 12.60 60.27 12.09
N ALA A 34 11.44 60.59 11.52
CA ALA A 34 10.18 59.89 11.79
C ALA A 34 10.22 58.42 11.32
N CYS A 35 10.76 58.17 10.12
CA CYS A 35 10.93 56.81 9.60
C CYS A 35 12.02 56.05 10.37
N LYS A 36 13.06 56.75 10.83
CA LYS A 36 14.10 56.17 11.68
C LYS A 36 13.55 55.71 13.03
N GLU A 37 12.78 56.55 13.72
CA GLU A 37 12.12 56.17 14.99
C GLU A 37 11.19 54.97 14.81
N THR A 38 10.44 54.94 13.70
CA THR A 38 9.55 53.82 13.38
C THR A 38 10.33 52.53 13.18
N LEU A 39 11.44 52.57 12.43
CA LEU A 39 12.32 51.42 12.21
C LEU A 39 12.95 50.95 13.53
N GLU A 40 13.42 51.86 14.37
CA GLU A 40 14.00 51.53 15.68
C GLU A 40 12.99 50.83 16.59
N ALA A 41 11.73 51.27 16.60
CA ALA A 41 10.67 50.61 17.33
C ALA A 41 10.41 49.18 16.83
N MET A 42 10.39 48.96 15.52
CA MET A 42 10.24 47.61 14.93
C MET A 42 11.40 46.69 15.32
N LEU A 43 12.63 47.17 15.24
CA LEU A 43 13.83 46.39 15.63
C LEU A 43 13.85 46.05 17.12
N LEU A 44 13.32 46.92 17.97
CA LEU A 44 13.19 46.67 19.39
C LEU A 44 12.16 45.57 19.68
N ILE A 45 11.05 45.56 18.94
CA ILE A 45 10.04 44.48 19.01
C ILE A 45 10.64 43.17 18.52
N ASP A 46 11.29 43.13 17.33
CA ASP A 46 11.92 41.91 16.81
C ASP A 46 12.90 41.30 17.81
N ARG A 47 13.75 42.14 18.40
CA ARG A 47 14.69 41.71 19.44
C ARG A 47 13.97 41.17 20.67
N GLY A 48 12.97 41.89 21.18
CA GLY A 48 12.21 41.47 22.35
C GLY A 48 11.49 40.13 22.12
N VAL A 49 10.93 39.94 20.92
CA VAL A 49 10.36 38.66 20.50
C VAL A 49 11.45 37.59 20.51
N ARG A 50 12.55 37.79 19.80
CA ARG A 50 13.64 36.80 19.71
C ARG A 50 14.23 36.41 21.06
N GLU A 51 14.37 37.36 21.98
CA GLU A 51 14.87 37.12 23.34
C GLU A 51 13.83 36.41 24.23
N SER A 52 12.54 36.69 24.02
CA SER A 52 11.45 36.05 24.77
C SER A 52 11.17 34.61 24.31
N TYR A 53 11.43 34.31 23.04
CA TYR A 53 11.36 32.95 22.53
C TYR A 53 12.48 32.13 23.13
N ARG A 54 12.14 31.35 24.17
CA ARG A 54 13.01 30.28 24.67
C ARG A 54 13.40 29.38 23.51
N GLU A 55 14.67 29.07 23.42
CA GLU A 55 15.18 28.02 22.53
C GLU A 55 14.47 26.71 22.90
N PHE A 56 13.50 26.30 22.09
CA PHE A 56 12.75 25.09 22.32
C PHE A 56 13.63 23.90 21.97
N ASP A 57 13.80 22.98 22.91
CA ASP A 57 14.46 21.71 22.64
C ASP A 57 13.60 20.89 21.66
N THR A 58 13.98 20.96 20.39
CA THR A 58 13.35 20.23 19.29
C THR A 58 13.33 18.73 19.52
N HIS A 59 14.28 18.18 20.30
CA HIS A 59 14.35 16.76 20.60
C HIS A 59 13.22 16.33 21.53
N THR A 60 13.03 17.04 22.65
CA THR A 60 11.93 16.78 23.59
C THR A 60 10.57 16.93 22.92
N PHE A 61 10.40 17.99 22.11
CA PHE A 61 9.14 18.22 21.37
C PHE A 61 8.80 17.06 20.41
N ALA A 62 9.77 16.60 19.62
CA ALA A 62 9.54 15.51 18.67
C ALA A 62 9.12 14.20 19.37
N VAL A 63 9.73 13.90 20.52
CA VAL A 63 9.38 12.72 21.32
C VAL A 63 7.93 12.79 21.81
N GLU A 64 7.52 13.93 22.38
CA GLU A 64 6.15 14.13 22.87
C GLU A 64 5.11 14.04 21.75
N VAL A 65 5.40 14.63 20.58
CA VAL A 65 4.51 14.58 19.41
C VAL A 65 4.36 13.15 18.91
N MET A 66 5.46 12.41 18.78
CA MET A 66 5.43 11.02 18.31
C MET A 66 4.73 10.08 19.30
N GLU A 67 4.80 10.35 20.60
CA GLU A 67 4.04 9.60 21.60
C GLU A 67 2.52 9.84 21.46
N LYS A 68 2.12 11.06 21.11
CA LYS A 68 0.72 11.45 20.94
C LYS A 68 0.15 10.94 19.61
N ILE A 69 0.96 10.89 18.56
CA ILE A 69 0.63 10.28 17.27
C ILE A 69 0.93 8.78 17.34
N ARG A 70 0.25 8.04 18.23
CA ARG A 70 0.31 6.57 18.18
C ARG A 70 -0.15 6.12 16.79
N PRO A 71 0.70 5.49 15.96
CA PRO A 71 0.25 5.02 14.66
C PRO A 71 -0.78 3.91 14.88
N ALA A 72 -1.96 4.06 14.28
CA ALA A 72 -2.97 3.00 14.28
C ALA A 72 -2.34 1.71 13.72
N PRO A 73 -2.55 0.53 14.35
CA PRO A 73 -1.96 -0.70 13.84
C PRO A 73 -2.49 -0.95 12.43
N VAL A 74 -1.59 -1.01 11.45
CA VAL A 74 -1.93 -1.30 10.06
C VAL A 74 -2.29 -2.79 9.96
N ARG A 75 -3.54 -3.13 10.31
CA ARG A 75 -4.04 -4.51 10.27
C ARG A 75 -4.29 -4.92 8.81
N ARG A 76 -3.23 -5.21 8.05
CA ARG A 76 -3.34 -5.88 6.74
C ARG A 76 -3.58 -7.37 6.95
N TYR A 77 -4.81 -7.71 7.29
CA TYR A 77 -5.23 -9.11 7.39
C TYR A 77 -5.68 -9.61 6.01
N ASN A 78 -4.82 -10.35 5.31
CA ASN A 78 -5.09 -10.95 3.99
C ASN A 78 -6.04 -12.16 4.08
N PHE A 79 -7.21 -11.98 4.71
CA PHE A 79 -8.19 -13.04 4.91
C PHE A 79 -8.61 -13.70 3.60
N ARG A 80 -8.82 -12.88 2.55
CA ARG A 80 -9.21 -13.35 1.22
C ARG A 80 -8.17 -14.28 0.60
N LEU A 81 -6.88 -14.01 0.84
CA LEU A 81 -5.78 -14.83 0.32
C LEU A 81 -5.73 -16.18 1.05
N LYS A 82 -5.90 -16.19 2.39
CA LYS A 82 -5.96 -17.44 3.17
C LYS A 82 -7.17 -18.30 2.81
N LEU A 83 -8.32 -17.67 2.55
CA LEU A 83 -9.53 -18.39 2.12
C LEU A 83 -9.32 -19.03 0.74
N ALA A 84 -8.68 -18.31 -0.19
CA ALA A 84 -8.37 -18.82 -1.52
C ALA A 84 -7.40 -20.01 -1.47
N THR A 85 -6.34 -19.96 -0.64
CA THR A 85 -5.39 -21.07 -0.52
C THR A 85 -6.02 -22.32 0.08
N ILE A 86 -6.92 -22.17 1.06
CA ILE A 86 -7.64 -23.31 1.65
C ILE A 86 -8.57 -23.94 0.62
N GLY A 87 -9.32 -23.12 -0.13
CA GLY A 87 -10.21 -23.62 -1.20
C GLY A 87 -9.46 -24.40 -2.28
N LEU A 88 -8.28 -23.92 -2.70
CA LEU A 88 -7.45 -24.59 -3.70
C LEU A 88 -6.94 -25.94 -3.19
N ALA A 89 -6.47 -26.01 -1.93
CA ALA A 89 -6.02 -27.26 -1.33
C ALA A 89 -7.14 -28.32 -1.26
N ILE A 90 -8.35 -27.92 -0.87
CA ILE A 90 -9.51 -28.83 -0.83
C ILE A 90 -9.86 -29.35 -2.23
N SER A 91 -9.87 -28.47 -3.23
CA SER A 91 -10.16 -28.83 -4.63
C SER A 91 -9.17 -29.87 -5.18
N LEU A 92 -7.87 -29.70 -4.89
CA LEU A 92 -6.85 -30.66 -5.32
C LEU A 92 -7.03 -32.04 -4.68
N ILE A 93 -7.28 -32.08 -3.37
CA ILE A 93 -7.50 -33.35 -2.65
C ILE A 93 -8.74 -34.07 -3.19
N PHE A 94 -9.83 -33.32 -3.41
CA PHE A 94 -11.07 -33.88 -3.95
C PHE A 94 -10.91 -34.36 -5.40
N GLY A 95 -10.18 -33.61 -6.23
CA GLY A 95 -9.92 -33.99 -7.62
C GLY A 95 -9.08 -35.28 -7.73
N VAL A 96 -8.03 -35.40 -6.92
CA VAL A 96 -7.16 -36.60 -6.90
C VAL A 96 -7.95 -37.82 -6.42
N SER A 97 -8.68 -37.70 -5.31
CA SER A 97 -9.49 -38.80 -4.78
C SER A 97 -10.56 -39.27 -5.77
N LEU A 98 -11.28 -38.34 -6.42
CA LEU A 98 -12.28 -38.68 -7.43
C LEU A 98 -11.65 -39.35 -8.67
N GLY A 99 -10.46 -38.91 -9.06
CA GLY A 99 -9.69 -39.51 -10.15
C GLY A 99 -9.33 -40.97 -9.87
N ILE A 100 -8.82 -41.27 -8.67
CA ILE A 100 -8.49 -42.64 -8.25
C ILE A 100 -9.73 -43.52 -8.24
N VAL A 101 -10.85 -43.04 -7.67
CA VAL A 101 -12.11 -43.80 -7.64
C VAL A 101 -12.60 -44.11 -9.06
N ARG A 102 -12.55 -43.15 -9.97
CA ARG A 102 -12.94 -43.33 -11.38
C ARG A 102 -12.06 -44.35 -12.09
N ASP A 103 -10.75 -44.33 -11.84
CA ASP A 103 -9.80 -45.26 -12.46
C ASP A 103 -10.04 -46.71 -11.99
N LEU A 104 -10.22 -46.90 -10.67
CA LEU A 104 -10.57 -48.20 -10.10
C LEU A 104 -11.91 -48.72 -10.64
N TYR A 105 -12.91 -47.84 -10.77
CA TYR A 105 -14.21 -48.21 -11.32
C TYR A 105 -14.11 -48.63 -12.79
N ARG A 106 -13.34 -47.89 -13.61
CA ARG A 106 -13.12 -48.21 -15.02
C ARG A 106 -12.39 -49.54 -15.19
N GLY A 107 -11.33 -49.77 -14.41
CA GLY A 107 -10.59 -51.04 -14.43
C GLY A 107 -11.46 -52.24 -14.05
N ASN A 108 -12.33 -52.10 -13.05
CA ASN A 108 -13.28 -53.15 -12.69
C ASN A 108 -14.33 -53.40 -13.79
N LEU A 109 -14.80 -52.34 -14.46
CA LEU A 109 -15.74 -52.46 -15.57
C LEU A 109 -15.10 -53.20 -16.76
N ASP A 110 -13.85 -52.88 -17.09
CA ASP A 110 -13.13 -53.51 -18.20
C ASP A 110 -12.78 -54.97 -17.90
N ARG A 111 -12.42 -55.31 -16.64
CA ARG A 111 -12.28 -56.72 -16.21
C ARG A 111 -13.60 -57.49 -16.27
N GLY A 112 -14.70 -56.88 -15.82
CA GLY A 112 -16.03 -57.50 -15.91
C GLY A 112 -16.44 -57.77 -17.36
N LYS A 113 -16.15 -56.85 -18.28
CA LYS A 113 -16.34 -57.06 -19.72
C LYS A 113 -15.48 -58.19 -20.26
N GLN A 114 -14.21 -58.27 -19.88
CA GLN A 114 -13.32 -59.35 -20.33
C GLN A 114 -13.77 -60.73 -19.83
N GLN A 115 -14.27 -60.85 -18.60
CA GLN A 115 -14.84 -62.11 -18.10
C GLN A 115 -16.12 -62.52 -18.86
N LEU A 116 -17.01 -61.57 -19.17
CA LEU A 116 -18.20 -61.85 -19.99
C LEU A 116 -17.82 -62.29 -21.42
N ILE A 117 -16.79 -61.66 -22.00
CA ILE A 117 -16.28 -62.02 -23.33
C ILE A 117 -15.57 -63.39 -23.29
N SER A 118 -14.79 -63.71 -22.25
CA SER A 118 -14.10 -65.01 -22.16
C SER A 118 -15.05 -66.17 -21.83
N GLN A 119 -16.18 -65.90 -21.15
CA GLN A 119 -17.24 -66.88 -20.96
C GLN A 119 -17.93 -67.22 -22.29
N HIS A 120 -17.92 -66.28 -23.25
CA HIS A 120 -18.25 -66.50 -24.65
C HIS A 120 -16.99 -66.69 -25.50
N ASN A 121 -16.17 -67.71 -25.19
CA ASN A 121 -15.20 -68.20 -26.16
C ASN A 121 -15.94 -68.84 -27.34
N ILE A 122 -16.19 -68.03 -28.36
CA ILE A 122 -16.54 -68.47 -29.70
C ILE A 122 -15.32 -69.20 -30.24
N ILE A 123 -15.33 -70.54 -30.17
CA ILE A 123 -14.43 -71.36 -30.95
C ILE A 123 -14.92 -71.30 -32.40
N SER A 124 -14.39 -70.35 -33.17
CA SER A 124 -14.68 -70.20 -34.59
C SER A 124 -13.74 -71.08 -35.42
N SER A 125 -14.31 -72.21 -35.84
CA SER A 125 -14.24 -72.81 -37.18
C SER A 125 -12.88 -73.22 -37.76
N GLY A 126 -12.70 -74.54 -37.86
CA GLY A 126 -12.46 -75.16 -39.17
C GLY A 126 -13.66 -76.05 -39.49
N ASP A 127 -14.54 -75.59 -40.39
CA ASP A 127 -15.64 -76.31 -41.03
C ASP A 127 -16.59 -77.16 -40.15
N MET A 128 -17.57 -76.52 -39.50
CA MET A 128 -18.97 -76.98 -39.32
C MET A 128 -19.72 -76.10 -38.30
N GLY A 129 -21.05 -76.04 -38.41
CA GLY A 129 -21.98 -75.07 -37.79
C GLY A 129 -21.78 -74.72 -36.31
N VAL A 130 -22.18 -73.49 -35.96
CA VAL A 130 -22.22 -72.96 -34.59
C VAL A 130 -23.27 -73.73 -33.77
N ILE A 131 -22.83 -74.52 -32.79
CA ILE A 131 -23.71 -75.19 -31.82
C ILE A 131 -23.67 -74.40 -30.51
N PHE A 132 -24.80 -73.83 -30.12
CA PHE A 132 -25.01 -73.29 -28.78
C PHE A 132 -25.36 -74.44 -27.83
N ILE A 133 -24.45 -74.85 -26.95
CA ILE A 133 -24.76 -75.79 -25.87
C ILE A 133 -25.12 -75.00 -24.62
N SER A 134 -26.39 -75.04 -24.24
CA SER A 134 -26.88 -74.62 -22.93
C SER A 134 -26.78 -75.81 -21.97
N SER A 135 -25.99 -75.69 -20.91
CA SER A 135 -26.12 -76.58 -19.74
C SER A 135 -27.09 -75.94 -18.76
N ARG A 136 -28.05 -76.74 -18.29
CA ARG A 136 -28.78 -76.48 -17.03
C ARG A 136 -27.83 -76.52 -15.84
#